data_AF-A0A0E3M074-F1
#
_entry.id   AF-A0A0E3M074-F1
#
_cell.length_a   1.000
_cell.length_b   1.000
_cell.length_c   1.000
_cell.angle_alpha   90.00
_cell.angle_beta   90.00
_cell.angle_gamma   90.00
#
_symmetry.space_group_name_H-M   'P 1'
#
loop_
_entity.id
_entity.type
_entity.pdbx_description
1 polymer ?
#
loop_
_entity_poly.entity_id
_entity_poly.type
_entity_poly.pdbx_seq_one_letter_code
_entity_poly.pdbx_strand_id
1 'polypeptide(L)'
;YIGRQPIVISRDKEGELHCLINACSHRGAMLCRRKTDNRTTFTCPFHGWTFRNNGKLLKVKDPRDAGYPEQFNKDGSHDLTKVARFESYRGFLFGSLNADVKSLEEHLGDTTKIIDMIVDQSPEGLEVLRGSSTYTYDGNWKLQAENGADGYHVSATHWNYAAT
;
A
#
# COMPACT_ATOMS: atom_id res chain seq x y z
N TYR A 1 2.91 1.26 -4.11
CA TYR A 1 3.75 0.16 -4.59
C TYR A 1 4.56 -0.35 -3.41
N ILE A 2 4.91 -1.65 -3.38
CA ILE A 2 5.96 -2.20 -2.51
C ILE A 2 7.08 -2.65 -3.43
N GLY A 3 8.21 -1.93 -3.43
CA GLY A 3 9.20 -2.04 -4.51
C GLY A 3 8.55 -1.81 -5.88
N ARG A 4 8.58 -2.82 -6.75
CA ARG A 4 7.95 -2.79 -8.09
C ARG A 4 6.53 -3.33 -8.12
N GLN A 5 6.00 -3.84 -7.01
CA GLN A 5 4.68 -4.45 -6.95
C GLN A 5 3.59 -3.38 -6.79
N PRO A 6 2.64 -3.24 -7.73
CA PRO A 6 1.52 -2.31 -7.57
C PRO A 6 0.53 -2.85 -6.53
N ILE A 7 0.10 -1.97 -5.63
CA ILE A 7 -0.84 -2.28 -4.54
C ILE A 7 -1.95 -1.24 -4.48
N VAL A 8 -3.08 -1.60 -3.89
CA VAL A 8 -4.18 -0.71 -3.52
C VAL A 8 -4.42 -0.88 -2.02
N ILE A 9 -4.48 0.24 -1.31
CA ILE A 9 -5.00 0.29 0.05
C ILE A 9 -6.44 0.78 -0.03
N SER A 10 -7.35 0.10 0.65
CA SER A 10 -8.77 0.44 0.71
C SER A 10 -9.27 0.37 2.14
N ARG A 11 -10.28 1.18 2.44
CA ARG A 11 -11.09 1.04 3.66
C ARG A 11 -12.47 0.55 3.25
N ASP A 12 -12.94 -0.53 3.87
CA ASP A 12 -14.28 -1.05 3.60
C ASP A 12 -15.38 -0.31 4.38
N LYS A 13 -16.63 -0.80 4.30
CA LYS A 13 -17.77 -0.13 4.94
C LYS A 13 -17.77 -0.36 6.45
N GLU A 14 -17.13 -1.44 6.87
CA GLU A 14 -16.95 -1.85 8.26
C GLU A 14 -15.80 -1.04 8.92
N GLY A 15 -15.01 -0.32 8.12
CA GLY A 15 -13.92 0.54 8.57
C GLY A 15 -12.54 -0.13 8.50
N GLU A 16 -12.49 -1.40 8.10
CA GLU A 16 -11.29 -2.21 8.04
C GLU A 16 -10.41 -1.81 6.85
N LEU A 17 -9.10 -1.79 7.08
CA LEU A 17 -8.12 -1.50 6.04
C LEU A 17 -7.65 -2.78 5.37
N HIS A 18 -7.63 -2.77 4.04
CA HIS A 18 -7.13 -3.86 3.21
C HIS A 18 -5.97 -3.36 2.37
N CYS A 19 -4.96 -4.21 2.18
CA CYS A 19 -3.88 -3.97 1.24
C CYS A 19 -3.84 -5.11 0.23
N LEU A 20 -4.10 -4.78 -1.03
CA LEU A 20 -4.34 -5.73 -2.12
C LEU A 20 -3.29 -5.54 -3.21
N ILE A 21 -2.89 -6.62 -3.85
CA ILE A 21 -2.17 -6.54 -5.12
C ILE A 21 -3.09 -5.91 -6.18
N ASN A 22 -2.63 -4.86 -6.86
CA ASN A 22 -3.41 -4.14 -7.87
C ASN A 22 -3.36 -4.86 -9.23
N ALA A 23 -3.76 -6.12 -9.26
CA ALA A 23 -3.79 -6.95 -10.44
C ALA A 23 -5.03 -7.85 -10.40
N CYS A 24 -5.85 -7.80 -11.46
CA CYS A 24 -7.01 -8.66 -11.59
C CYS A 24 -6.60 -10.14 -11.57
N SER A 25 -7.28 -10.97 -10.78
CA SER A 25 -7.03 -12.41 -10.69
C SER A 25 -7.29 -13.18 -11.99
N HIS A 26 -7.96 -12.57 -12.98
CA HIS A 26 -8.16 -13.20 -14.30
C HIS A 26 -6.88 -13.19 -15.16
N ARG A 27 -6.37 -12.01 -15.52
CA ARG A 27 -5.23 -11.84 -16.46
C ARG A 27 -4.26 -10.73 -16.04
N GLY A 28 -4.26 -10.33 -14.76
CA GLY A 28 -3.29 -9.39 -14.21
C GLY A 28 -3.50 -7.90 -14.56
N ALA A 29 -4.58 -7.55 -15.26
CA ALA A 29 -4.86 -6.15 -15.60
C ALA A 29 -4.97 -5.27 -14.33
N MET A 30 -4.35 -4.09 -14.37
CA MET A 30 -4.40 -3.12 -13.27
C MET A 30 -5.85 -2.64 -13.05
N LEU A 31 -6.33 -2.72 -11.81
CA LEU A 31 -7.72 -2.39 -11.44
C LEU A 31 -7.86 -0.89 -11.17
N CYS A 32 -7.03 -0.37 -10.28
CA CYS A 32 -7.05 1.04 -9.87
C CYS A 32 -5.95 1.80 -10.62
N ARG A 33 -6.35 2.67 -11.55
CA ARG A 33 -5.45 3.49 -12.37
C ARG A 33 -5.32 4.93 -11.89
N ARG A 34 -6.14 5.33 -10.92
CA ARG A 34 -6.11 6.65 -10.26
C ARG A 34 -5.42 6.50 -8.91
N LYS A 35 -4.69 7.53 -8.47
CA LYS A 35 -3.96 7.54 -7.20
C LYS A 35 -4.89 7.44 -5.99
N THR A 36 -6.02 8.13 -6.05
CA THR A 36 -7.06 8.12 -5.01
C THR A 36 -8.43 7.99 -5.66
N ASP A 37 -9.34 7.33 -4.97
CA ASP A 37 -10.74 7.20 -5.37
C ASP A 37 -11.59 6.78 -4.15
N ASN A 38 -12.91 6.85 -4.27
CA ASN A 38 -13.86 6.35 -3.27
C ASN A 38 -14.89 5.44 -3.95
N ARG A 39 -14.78 4.14 -3.72
CA ARG A 39 -15.68 3.13 -4.30
C ARG A 39 -15.74 1.87 -3.45
N THR A 40 -16.88 1.20 -3.51
CA THR A 40 -17.14 -0.06 -2.79
C THR A 40 -16.74 -1.30 -3.58
N THR A 41 -16.45 -1.15 -4.88
CA THR A 41 -16.06 -2.24 -5.77
C THR A 41 -14.99 -1.80 -6.76
N PHE A 42 -14.18 -2.75 -7.25
CA PHE A 42 -13.23 -2.58 -8.33
C PHE A 42 -13.69 -3.40 -9.54
N THR A 43 -13.95 -2.75 -10.67
CA THR A 43 -14.28 -3.45 -11.92
C THR A 43 -13.08 -3.46 -12.83
N CYS A 44 -12.62 -4.64 -13.22
CA CYS A 44 -11.50 -4.83 -14.12
C CYS A 44 -11.85 -4.27 -15.51
N PRO A 45 -11.03 -3.36 -16.07
CA PRO A 45 -11.31 -2.74 -17.37
C PRO A 45 -11.15 -3.71 -18.55
N PHE A 46 -10.57 -4.91 -18.32
CA PHE A 46 -10.33 -5.86 -19.39
C PHE A 46 -11.56 -6.70 -19.71
N HIS A 47 -12.08 -7.45 -18.74
CA HIS A 47 -13.19 -8.39 -18.94
C HIS A 47 -14.37 -8.15 -17.99
N GLY A 48 -14.38 -7.04 -17.24
CA GLY A 48 -15.50 -6.68 -16.38
C GLY A 48 -15.67 -7.53 -15.12
N TRP A 49 -14.63 -8.26 -14.68
CA TRP A 49 -14.65 -8.92 -13.37
C TRP A 49 -14.72 -7.85 -12.27
N THR A 50 -15.67 -8.02 -11.35
CA THR A 50 -15.93 -7.06 -10.28
C THR A 50 -15.57 -7.66 -8.93
N PHE A 51 -14.75 -6.94 -8.17
CA PHE A 51 -14.31 -7.28 -6.83
C PHE A 51 -14.91 -6.28 -5.84
N ARG A 52 -15.19 -6.72 -4.61
CA ARG A 52 -15.44 -5.81 -3.49
C ARG A 52 -14.15 -5.09 -3.13
N ASN A 53 -14.24 -3.92 -2.50
CA ASN A 53 -13.07 -3.18 -2.06
C ASN A 53 -12.22 -3.88 -0.98
N ASN A 54 -12.66 -5.00 -0.41
CA ASN A 54 -11.86 -5.89 0.44
C ASN A 54 -11.15 -7.03 -0.31
N GLY A 55 -11.26 -7.07 -1.64
CA GLY A 55 -10.63 -8.06 -2.52
C GLY A 55 -11.53 -9.21 -2.95
N LYS A 56 -12.70 -9.41 -2.33
CA LYS A 56 -13.59 -10.53 -2.66
C LYS A 56 -14.12 -10.46 -4.10
N LEU A 57 -14.02 -11.51 -4.89
CA LEU A 57 -14.63 -11.59 -6.21
C LEU A 57 -16.16 -11.67 -6.07
N LEU A 58 -16.86 -10.69 -6.64
CA LEU A 58 -18.31 -10.59 -6.57
C LEU A 58 -18.99 -11.13 -7.82
N LYS A 59 -18.44 -10.79 -9.00
CA LYS A 59 -19.07 -11.10 -10.27
C LYS A 59 -18.02 -11.29 -11.35
N VAL A 60 -18.27 -12.27 -12.20
CA VAL A 60 -17.62 -12.41 -13.51
C VAL A 60 -18.62 -12.13 -14.62
N LYS A 61 -18.11 -11.78 -15.79
CA LYS A 61 -18.92 -11.59 -16.98
C LYS A 61 -19.44 -12.96 -17.46
N ASP A 62 -20.73 -13.02 -17.80
CA ASP A 62 -21.41 -14.17 -18.40
C ASP A 62 -21.10 -15.53 -17.73
N PRO A 63 -21.29 -15.68 -16.40
CA PRO A 63 -20.80 -16.83 -15.64
C PRO A 63 -21.33 -18.19 -16.10
N ARG A 64 -22.51 -18.23 -16.74
CA ARG A 64 -23.12 -19.47 -17.26
C ARG A 64 -22.52 -19.89 -18.60
N ASP A 65 -22.15 -18.93 -19.44
CA ASP A 65 -21.68 -19.16 -20.82
C ASP A 65 -20.14 -19.13 -20.92
N ALA A 66 -19.46 -18.64 -19.89
CA ALA A 66 -18.00 -18.52 -19.85
C ALA A 66 -17.27 -19.87 -19.71
N GLY A 67 -17.99 -20.98 -19.52
CA GLY A 67 -17.40 -22.32 -19.37
C GLY A 67 -16.66 -22.52 -18.03
N TYR A 68 -16.96 -21.69 -17.02
CA TYR A 68 -16.39 -21.87 -15.69
C TYR A 68 -17.03 -23.07 -14.99
N PRO A 69 -16.25 -23.88 -14.26
CA PRO A 69 -16.78 -25.05 -13.57
C PRO A 69 -17.54 -24.63 -12.30
N GLU A 70 -18.35 -25.51 -11.72
CA GLU A 70 -19.20 -25.17 -10.57
C GLU A 70 -18.45 -24.68 -9.33
N GLN A 71 -17.17 -25.05 -9.17
CA GLN A 71 -16.30 -24.58 -8.10
C GLN A 71 -15.76 -23.16 -8.31
N PHE A 72 -16.02 -22.56 -9.47
CA PHE A 72 -15.56 -21.22 -9.77
C PHE A 72 -16.17 -20.19 -8.80
N ASN A 73 -15.33 -19.27 -8.30
CA ASN A 73 -15.71 -18.25 -7.32
C ASN A 73 -16.33 -18.83 -6.02
N LYS A 74 -15.97 -20.07 -5.66
CA LYS A 74 -16.18 -20.62 -4.32
C LYS A 74 -14.90 -20.49 -3.50
N ASP A 75 -15.08 -20.38 -2.19
CA ASP A 75 -14.01 -20.41 -1.17
C ASP A 75 -12.85 -19.43 -1.44
N GLY A 76 -13.14 -18.27 -2.04
CA GLY A 76 -12.15 -17.24 -2.34
C GLY A 76 -11.16 -17.60 -3.46
N SER A 77 -11.43 -18.65 -4.25
CA SER A 77 -10.54 -19.17 -5.30
C SER A 77 -9.97 -18.14 -6.28
N HIS A 78 -10.67 -17.02 -6.48
CA HIS A 78 -10.31 -15.97 -7.43
C HIS A 78 -10.42 -14.56 -6.83
N ASP A 79 -10.42 -14.45 -5.50
CA ASP A 79 -10.30 -13.18 -4.82
C ASP A 79 -8.98 -12.49 -5.20
N LEU A 80 -8.90 -11.17 -4.98
CA LEU A 80 -7.66 -10.44 -5.16
C LEU A 80 -6.63 -10.91 -4.12
N THR A 81 -5.40 -11.08 -4.57
CA THR A 81 -4.28 -11.40 -3.69
C THR A 81 -4.08 -10.28 -2.67
N LYS A 82 -4.15 -10.63 -1.39
CA LYS A 82 -3.80 -9.71 -0.30
C LYS A 82 -2.28 -9.61 -0.17
N VAL A 83 -1.79 -8.45 0.25
CA VAL A 83 -0.41 -8.32 0.71
C VAL A 83 -0.23 -9.20 1.95
N ALA A 84 0.85 -9.99 1.99
CA ALA A 84 1.00 -11.10 2.90
C ALA A 84 0.95 -10.69 4.39
N ARG A 85 1.55 -9.55 4.72
CA ARG A 85 1.38 -8.89 6.02
C ARG A 85 1.06 -7.42 5.80
N PHE A 86 0.06 -6.91 6.51
CA PHE A 86 -0.33 -5.52 6.45
C PHE A 86 -0.79 -5.10 7.84
N GLU A 87 -0.01 -4.22 8.46
CA GLU A 87 -0.14 -3.84 9.85
C GLU A 87 -0.03 -2.32 9.97
N SER A 88 -0.59 -1.77 11.05
CA SER A 88 -0.56 -0.34 11.35
C SER A 88 0.12 -0.15 12.69
N TYR A 89 1.06 0.79 12.76
CA TYR A 89 1.65 1.24 14.02
C TYR A 89 1.43 2.75 14.15
N ARG A 90 0.64 3.16 15.14
CA ARG A 90 0.28 4.57 15.41
C ARG A 90 -0.23 5.34 14.18
N GLY A 91 -0.95 4.67 13.27
CA GLY A 91 -1.49 5.26 12.03
C GLY A 91 -0.56 5.18 10.81
N PHE A 92 0.70 4.80 10.99
CA PHE A 92 1.62 4.49 9.90
C PHE A 92 1.36 3.07 9.38
N LEU A 93 1.10 2.95 8.08
CA LEU A 93 0.72 1.68 7.44
C LEU A 93 1.95 1.01 6.83
N PHE A 94 2.19 -0.25 7.19
CA PHE A 94 3.31 -1.05 6.70
C PHE A 94 2.81 -2.32 6.02
N GLY A 95 3.49 -2.74 4.95
CA GLY A 95 3.15 -3.95 4.22
C GLY A 95 4.38 -4.75 3.83
N SER A 96 4.28 -6.08 3.93
CA SER A 96 5.29 -7.03 3.46
C SER A 96 4.69 -7.97 2.43
N LEU A 97 5.41 -8.17 1.32
CA LEU A 97 5.08 -9.20 0.33
C LEU A 97 5.44 -10.61 0.80
N ASN A 98 6.27 -10.73 1.86
CA ASN A 98 6.61 -12.00 2.49
C ASN A 98 5.77 -12.20 3.75
N ALA A 99 5.16 -13.39 3.88
CA ALA A 99 4.38 -13.79 5.04
C ALA A 99 5.26 -14.15 6.26
N ASP A 100 6.46 -14.65 6.00
CA ASP A 100 7.43 -15.09 7.00
C ASP A 100 8.35 -13.92 7.38
N VAL A 101 7.77 -13.01 8.16
CA VAL A 101 8.44 -11.84 8.75
C VAL A 101 8.00 -11.70 10.21
N LYS A 102 8.83 -11.01 11.00
CA LYS A 102 8.49 -10.61 12.37
C LYS A 102 7.20 -9.80 12.42
N SER A 103 6.59 -9.67 13.59
CA SER A 103 5.51 -8.69 13.77
C SER A 103 6.02 -7.27 13.46
N LEU A 104 5.12 -6.33 13.16
CA LEU A 104 5.54 -4.97 12.86
C LEU A 104 6.30 -4.33 14.03
N GLU A 105 5.83 -4.50 15.26
CA GLU A 105 6.47 -3.94 16.45
C GLU A 105 7.88 -4.52 16.66
N GLU A 106 8.06 -5.84 16.48
CA GLU A 106 9.37 -6.49 16.59
C GLU A 106 10.33 -6.07 15.47
N HIS A 107 9.81 -5.80 14.27
CA HIS A 107 10.62 -5.30 13.15
C HIS A 107 11.07 -3.86 13.39
N LEU A 108 10.18 -3.00 13.91
CA LEU A 108 10.49 -1.61 14.21
C LEU A 108 11.44 -1.49 15.41
N GLY A 109 11.34 -2.37 16.41
CA GLY A 109 12.22 -2.35 17.58
C GLY A 109 12.22 -0.97 18.25
N ASP A 110 13.39 -0.41 18.54
CA ASP A 110 13.52 0.90 19.20
C ASP A 110 13.00 2.08 18.36
N THR A 111 12.78 1.91 17.05
CA THR A 111 12.17 2.96 16.21
C THR A 111 10.74 3.28 16.65
N THR A 112 10.05 2.35 17.32
CA THR A 112 8.73 2.58 17.95
C THR A 112 8.74 3.81 18.86
N LYS A 113 9.78 3.97 19.68
CA LYS A 113 9.95 5.13 20.58
C LYS A 113 10.01 6.45 19.82
N ILE A 114 10.66 6.46 18.65
CA ILE A 114 10.75 7.66 17.80
C ILE A 114 9.39 7.97 17.19
N ILE A 115 8.67 6.96 16.70
CA ILE A 115 7.33 7.14 16.13
C ILE A 115 6.37 7.66 17.21
N ASP A 116 6.40 7.09 18.41
CA ASP A 116 5.60 7.55 19.54
C ASP A 116 5.90 9.02 19.88
N MET A 117 7.18 9.40 20.01
CA MET A 117 7.56 10.80 20.25
C MET A 117 7.08 11.76 19.15
N ILE A 118 6.96 11.31 17.90
CA ILE A 118 6.43 12.13 16.80
C ILE A 118 4.91 12.25 16.93
N VAL A 119 4.21 11.14 17.17
CA VAL A 119 2.74 11.10 17.25
C VAL A 119 2.21 11.81 18.49
N ASP A 120 2.91 11.67 19.62
CA ASP A 120 2.48 12.19 20.93
C ASP A 120 2.72 13.71 21.10
N GLN A 121 3.19 14.40 20.06
CA GLN A 121 3.26 15.87 20.06
C GLN A 121 1.86 16.53 20.07
N SER A 122 0.81 15.77 19.78
CA SER A 122 -0.58 16.21 19.84
C SER A 122 -1.47 15.12 20.46
N PRO A 123 -2.43 15.48 21.33
CA PRO A 123 -3.40 14.52 21.85
C PRO A 123 -4.32 13.94 20.76
N GLU A 124 -4.44 14.62 19.62
CA GLU A 124 -5.23 14.16 18.46
C GLU A 124 -4.40 13.30 17.48
N GLY A 125 -3.11 13.11 17.76
CA GLY A 125 -2.18 12.40 16.90
C GLY A 125 -1.74 13.22 15.68
N LEU A 126 -1.47 12.52 14.58
CA LEU A 126 -0.95 13.11 13.34
C LEU A 126 -1.84 12.80 12.15
N GLU A 127 -1.94 13.76 11.24
CA GLU A 127 -2.51 13.54 9.93
C GLU A 127 -1.50 13.83 8.81
N VAL A 128 -1.60 13.06 7.73
CA VAL A 128 -0.89 13.36 6.50
C VAL A 128 -1.72 14.37 5.71
N LEU A 129 -1.19 15.58 5.55
CA LEU A 129 -1.82 16.60 4.72
C LEU A 129 -1.96 16.09 3.28
N ARG A 130 -3.14 16.33 2.70
CA ARG A 130 -3.47 15.85 1.35
C ARG A 130 -2.53 16.49 0.33
N GLY A 131 -1.81 15.64 -0.39
CA GLY A 131 -0.89 16.06 -1.43
C GLY A 131 0.34 15.17 -1.46
N SER A 132 1.15 15.33 -2.49
CA SER A 132 2.45 14.69 -2.58
C SER A 132 3.30 15.39 -3.63
N SER A 133 4.58 15.58 -3.36
CA SER A 133 5.57 15.84 -4.41
C SER A 133 6.14 14.53 -4.90
N THR A 134 6.30 14.36 -6.21
CA THR A 134 6.89 13.15 -6.79
C THR A 134 7.73 13.55 -7.98
N TYR A 135 8.97 13.09 -8.01
CA TYR A 135 9.94 13.30 -9.08
C TYR A 135 10.76 12.02 -9.27
N THR A 136 11.39 11.90 -10.43
CA THR A 136 12.32 10.82 -10.73
C THR A 136 13.73 11.27 -10.40
N TYR A 137 14.51 10.39 -9.77
CA TYR A 137 15.92 10.57 -9.51
C TYR A 137 16.70 9.44 -10.17
N ASP A 138 17.70 9.78 -10.98
CA ASP A 138 18.57 8.81 -11.63
C ASP A 138 19.69 8.37 -10.67
N GLY A 139 19.32 7.51 -9.73
CA GLY A 139 20.24 7.01 -8.73
C GLY A 139 19.63 5.88 -7.92
N ASN A 140 20.48 5.23 -7.13
CA ASN A 140 20.02 4.13 -6.29
C ASN A 140 19.23 4.66 -5.08
N TRP A 141 18.05 4.08 -4.81
CA TRP A 141 17.20 4.47 -3.69
C TRP A 141 17.91 4.45 -2.32
N LYS A 142 18.96 3.62 -2.16
CA LYS A 142 19.76 3.53 -0.93
C LYS A 142 20.44 4.85 -0.55
N LEU A 143 20.83 5.67 -1.54
CA LEU A 143 21.53 6.93 -1.28
C LEU A 143 20.65 7.91 -0.48
N GLN A 144 19.34 7.93 -0.72
CA GLN A 144 18.41 8.78 0.02
C GLN A 144 18.28 8.34 1.49
N ALA A 145 18.27 7.03 1.73
CA ALA A 145 18.18 6.48 3.08
C ALA A 145 19.47 6.73 3.88
N GLU A 146 20.63 6.55 3.25
CA GLU A 146 21.94 6.84 3.85
C GLU A 146 22.09 8.33 4.16
N ASN A 147 21.80 9.20 3.19
CA ASN A 147 21.90 10.65 3.37
C ASN A 147 20.98 11.17 4.48
N GLY A 148 19.78 10.60 4.66
CA GLY A 148 18.86 10.98 5.74
C GLY A 148 19.42 10.75 7.15
N ALA A 149 20.40 9.86 7.32
CA ALA A 149 21.10 9.62 8.57
C ALA A 149 22.47 10.33 8.66
N ASP A 150 22.92 10.98 7.58
CA ASP A 150 24.21 11.65 7.52
C ASP A 150 24.09 13.15 7.85
N GLY A 151 24.46 13.54 9.07
CA GLY A 151 24.53 14.94 9.47
C GLY A 151 25.76 15.69 8.94
N TYR A 152 26.78 14.99 8.42
CA TYR A 152 28.07 15.59 8.07
C TYR A 152 27.98 16.47 6.82
N HIS A 153 27.19 16.08 5.83
CA HIS A 153 27.03 16.83 4.59
C HIS A 153 26.36 18.21 4.78
N VAL A 154 25.69 18.45 5.91
CA VAL A 154 24.79 19.59 6.08
C VAL A 154 25.48 20.93 5.86
N SER A 155 26.65 21.14 6.46
CA SER A 155 27.37 22.42 6.38
C SER A 155 28.05 22.67 5.03
N ALA A 156 28.37 21.60 4.28
CA ALA A 156 29.03 21.71 2.99
C ALA A 156 28.02 21.78 1.84
N THR A 157 27.11 20.82 1.75
CA THR A 157 26.13 20.71 0.67
C THR A 157 25.08 21.82 0.73
N HIS A 158 24.67 22.21 1.94
CA HIS A 158 23.67 23.27 2.14
C HIS A 158 24.30 24.59 2.58
N TRP A 159 25.57 24.83 2.25
CA TRP A 159 26.30 26.04 2.64
C TRP A 159 25.54 27.33 2.26
N ASN A 160 24.92 27.36 1.09
CA ASN A 160 24.12 28.48 0.62
C ASN A 160 22.91 28.80 1.51
N TYR A 161 22.33 27.83 2.22
CA TYR A 161 21.27 28.04 3.20
C TYR A 161 21.84 28.37 4.58
N ALA A 162 22.98 27.79 4.94
CA ALA A 162 23.58 27.95 6.26
C ALA A 162 24.30 29.30 6.44
N ALA A 163 24.80 29.88 5.34
CA ALA A 163 25.55 31.14 5.33
C ALA A 163 24.69 32.38 5.05
N THR A 164 23.38 32.22 4.89
CA THR A 164 22.38 33.30 4.73
C THR A 164 21.48 33.37 5.93
#